data_AF-A0A094D843-F1
#
_entry.id   AF-A0A094D843-F1
#
_cell.length_a   1.000
_cell.length_b   1.000
_cell.length_c   1.000
_cell.angle_alpha   90.00
_cell.angle_beta   90.00
_cell.angle_gamma   90.00
#
_symmetry.space_group_name_H-M   'P 1'
#
loop_
_entity.id
_entity.type
_entity.pdbx_description
1 polymer ?
#
loop_
_entity_poly.entity_id
_entity_poly.type
_entity_poly.pdbx_seq_one_letter_code
_entity_poly.pdbx_strand_id
1 'polypeptide(L)'
;MAVIDTVPGVEVSILINGQPVEEYVDSGEEIDGPLASKTVVKYIEAISDAEFIIKASALSAFYQHRKTKDDILVGVEIDGARVRGCFQRHAKSKKSAPWSKIIEGASGLNGAGRRTISAFKFTAVEIVETTDKAKIEKDTTASAKLGEICVEIFRVKILGRTKPKDKVPKGAASEIAEKAVKGRALSHGTTFGPGKVLSTSIRKKEYLDGNDTPLARFVFRYRSKDALRKLLIIPRSPSPDPFDALSAAERESLAREAFQNRQGPKREPGIKAERTVKRERSNSDAVDLTGAAPKSKQRKTSMEAPIDLTDD
;
A
#
# COMPACT_ATOMS: atom_id res chain seq x y z
N MET A 1 -11.82 0.84 5.53
CA MET A 1 -12.38 2.12 5.10
C MET A 1 -11.35 3.19 5.38
N ALA A 2 -11.00 3.97 4.37
CA ALA A 2 -10.01 5.01 4.50
C ALA A 2 -10.66 6.33 4.97
N VAL A 3 -10.09 6.90 6.03
CA VAL A 3 -10.44 8.19 6.63
C VAL A 3 -9.18 9.04 6.76
N ILE A 4 -9.33 10.35 6.87
CA ILE A 4 -8.21 11.27 7.06
C ILE A 4 -8.52 12.37 8.08
N ASP A 5 -7.60 12.59 9.00
CA ASP A 5 -7.81 13.49 10.14
C ASP A 5 -7.90 14.96 9.75
N THR A 6 -7.23 15.37 8.66
CA THR A 6 -7.30 16.75 8.17
C THR A 6 -8.67 17.12 7.61
N VAL A 7 -9.49 16.12 7.26
CA VAL A 7 -10.85 16.30 6.74
C VAL A 7 -11.80 15.28 7.39
N PRO A 8 -12.10 15.45 8.69
CA PRO A 8 -12.89 14.46 9.44
C PRO A 8 -14.25 14.22 8.81
N GLY A 9 -14.71 12.97 8.81
CA GLY A 9 -16.02 12.59 8.26
C GLY A 9 -16.08 12.45 6.73
N VAL A 10 -14.96 12.55 6.02
CA VAL A 10 -14.87 12.08 4.63
C VAL A 10 -14.32 10.66 4.62
N GLU A 11 -15.01 9.80 3.91
CA GLU A 11 -14.72 8.37 3.84
C GLU A 11 -14.66 7.92 2.38
N VAL A 12 -13.67 7.10 2.06
CA VAL A 12 -13.56 6.42 0.78
C VAL A 12 -13.42 4.92 1.01
N SER A 13 -14.12 4.13 0.19
CA SER A 13 -14.01 2.67 0.21
C SER A 13 -14.05 2.12 -1.20
N ILE A 14 -13.25 1.08 -1.43
CA ILE A 14 -13.31 0.25 -2.64
C ILE A 14 -14.20 -0.94 -2.32
N LEU A 15 -15.18 -1.22 -3.19
CA LEU A 15 -16.09 -2.34 -3.00
C LEU A 15 -15.96 -3.31 -4.17
N ILE A 16 -15.89 -4.61 -3.85
CA ILE A 16 -15.99 -5.73 -4.80
C ILE A 16 -17.24 -6.52 -4.43
N ASN A 17 -18.09 -6.84 -5.41
CA ASN A 17 -19.37 -7.53 -5.16
C ASN A 17 -20.25 -6.87 -4.07
N GLY A 18 -20.20 -5.54 -3.98
CA GLY A 18 -20.96 -4.76 -3.00
C GLY A 18 -20.40 -4.76 -1.57
N GLN A 19 -19.30 -5.47 -1.31
CA GLN A 19 -18.64 -5.51 0.00
C GLN A 19 -17.37 -4.65 -0.01
N PRO A 20 -17.13 -3.83 1.04
CA PRO A 20 -15.86 -3.13 1.19
C PRO A 20 -14.70 -4.13 1.24
N VAL A 21 -13.63 -3.84 0.50
CA VAL A 21 -12.42 -4.65 0.54
C VAL A 21 -11.66 -4.44 1.84
N GLU A 22 -10.87 -5.43 2.24
CA GLU A 22 -9.92 -5.29 3.34
C GLU A 22 -8.81 -4.32 2.92
N GLU A 23 -8.48 -3.40 3.82
CA GLU A 23 -7.48 -2.36 3.62
C GLU A 23 -6.32 -2.56 4.59
N TYR A 24 -5.11 -2.58 4.06
CA TYR A 24 -3.88 -2.80 4.81
C TYR A 24 -3.05 -1.52 4.86
N VAL A 25 -2.21 -1.40 5.89
CA VAL A 25 -1.25 -0.31 6.07
C VAL A 25 0.15 -0.90 6.02
N ASP A 26 1.05 -0.24 5.30
CA ASP A 26 2.47 -0.53 5.38
C ASP A 26 3.10 0.40 6.41
N SER A 27 3.66 -0.17 7.48
CA SER A 27 4.31 0.61 8.55
C SER A 27 5.59 1.30 8.09
N GLY A 28 6.21 0.84 7.00
CA GLY A 28 7.39 1.46 6.41
C GLY A 28 7.07 2.48 5.31
N GLU A 29 5.79 2.72 5.02
CA GLU A 29 5.40 3.66 3.98
C GLU A 29 5.46 5.10 4.48
N GLU A 30 6.49 5.81 4.01
CA GLU A 30 6.61 7.25 4.20
C GLU A 30 5.91 7.99 3.04
N ILE A 31 5.05 8.95 3.41
CA ILE A 31 4.38 9.81 2.44
C ILE A 31 5.08 11.16 2.47
N ASP A 32 5.85 11.44 1.43
CA ASP A 32 6.57 12.70 1.31
C ASP A 32 5.86 13.75 0.47
N GLY A 33 6.32 14.99 0.62
CA GLY A 33 5.93 16.12 -0.21
C GLY A 33 4.78 16.97 0.37
N PRO A 34 4.35 17.99 -0.38
CA PRO A 34 3.47 19.05 0.13
C PRO A 34 2.06 18.59 0.52
N LEU A 35 1.66 17.40 0.07
CA LEU A 35 0.35 16.80 0.35
C LEU A 35 0.43 15.66 1.38
N ALA A 36 1.59 15.40 1.99
CA ALA A 36 1.80 14.32 2.94
C ALA A 36 0.73 14.29 4.04
N SER A 37 0.53 15.41 4.72
CA SER A 37 -0.46 15.53 5.81
C SER A 37 -1.91 15.37 5.36
N LYS A 38 -2.18 15.46 4.05
CA LYS A 38 -3.52 15.34 3.44
C LYS A 38 -3.67 14.06 2.63
N THR A 39 -2.74 13.13 2.76
CA THR A 39 -2.74 11.88 2.01
C THR A 39 -2.84 10.70 2.96
N VAL A 40 -3.71 9.75 2.63
CA VAL A 40 -3.73 8.42 3.24
C VAL A 40 -3.47 7.40 2.13
N VAL A 41 -2.51 6.51 2.38
CA VAL A 41 -2.27 5.36 1.51
C VAL A 41 -2.76 4.10 2.21
N LYS A 42 -3.45 3.25 1.44
CA LYS A 42 -3.89 1.91 1.85
C LYS A 42 -3.53 0.92 0.76
N TYR A 43 -3.22 -0.29 1.15
CA TYR A 43 -3.09 -1.41 0.22
C TYR A 43 -4.37 -2.24 0.22
N ILE A 44 -4.72 -2.77 -0.95
CA ILE A 44 -5.89 -3.65 -1.11
C ILE A 44 -5.53 -4.84 -2.00
N GLU A 45 -6.24 -5.95 -1.81
CA GLU A 45 -6.12 -7.11 -2.69
C GLU A 45 -6.84 -6.84 -4.03
N ALA A 46 -6.12 -7.03 -5.13
CA ALA A 46 -6.67 -7.05 -6.48
C ALA A 46 -6.94 -8.49 -6.89
N ILE A 47 -8.19 -8.76 -7.26
CA ILE A 47 -8.65 -10.07 -7.74
C ILE A 47 -8.85 -9.95 -9.25
N SER A 48 -8.13 -10.75 -10.03
CA SER A 48 -8.25 -10.77 -11.50
C SER A 48 -9.71 -10.88 -11.95
N ASP A 49 -10.07 -10.07 -12.93
CA ASP A 49 -11.41 -10.00 -13.53
C ASP A 49 -12.55 -9.58 -12.59
N ALA A 50 -12.26 -9.24 -11.34
CA ALA A 50 -13.25 -8.69 -10.43
C ALA A 50 -13.57 -7.24 -10.82
N GLU A 51 -14.87 -6.94 -10.95
CA GLU A 51 -15.35 -5.58 -11.04
C GLU A 51 -15.32 -4.92 -9.66
N PHE A 52 -14.97 -3.64 -9.64
CA PHE A 52 -14.97 -2.85 -8.40
C PHE A 52 -15.65 -1.51 -8.60
N ILE A 53 -16.13 -0.94 -7.50
CA ILE A 53 -16.72 0.39 -7.45
C ILE A 53 -16.07 1.21 -6.34
N ILE A 54 -16.07 2.52 -6.50
CA ILE A 54 -15.58 3.45 -5.48
C ILE A 54 -16.77 4.10 -4.79
N LYS A 55 -16.86 3.98 -3.47
CA LYS A 55 -17.83 4.68 -2.65
C LYS A 55 -17.14 5.83 -1.94
N ALA A 56 -17.65 7.04 -2.14
CA ALA A 56 -17.21 8.23 -1.42
C ALA A 56 -18.36 8.79 -0.60
N SER A 57 -18.11 9.06 0.68
CA SER A 57 -19.10 9.56 1.62
C SER A 57 -18.59 10.82 2.34
N ALA A 58 -19.51 11.73 2.63
CA ALA A 58 -19.30 12.87 3.50
C ALA A 58 -20.35 12.80 4.62
N LEU A 59 -19.91 12.45 5.81
CA LEU A 59 -20.74 12.29 7.00
C LEU A 59 -21.04 13.64 7.66
N SER A 60 -21.92 13.63 8.67
CA SER A 60 -22.28 14.82 9.45
C SER A 60 -21.06 15.52 10.05
N ALA A 61 -20.06 14.76 10.51
CA ALA A 61 -18.82 15.30 11.06
C ALA A 61 -18.09 16.20 10.06
N PHE A 62 -18.01 15.81 8.78
CA PHE A 62 -17.41 16.66 7.75
C PHE A 62 -18.12 18.01 7.63
N TYR A 63 -19.46 18.01 7.70
CA TYR A 63 -20.24 19.24 7.61
C TYR A 63 -20.18 20.11 8.87
N GLN A 64 -19.85 19.54 10.03
CA GLN A 64 -19.61 20.25 11.28
C GLN A 64 -18.20 20.85 11.31
N HIS A 65 -17.20 20.14 10.78
CA HIS A 65 -15.81 20.57 10.76
C HIS A 65 -15.45 21.47 9.57
N ARG A 66 -16.20 21.41 8.46
CA ARG A 66 -15.93 22.27 7.31
C ARG A 66 -16.13 23.74 7.71
N LYS A 67 -15.14 24.57 7.42
CA LYS A 67 -15.17 26.01 7.70
C LYS A 67 -15.95 26.82 6.67
N THR A 68 -16.26 26.22 5.51
CA THR A 68 -16.86 26.93 4.37
C THR A 68 -18.06 26.19 3.78
N LYS A 69 -18.91 26.93 3.05
CA LYS A 69 -20.14 26.44 2.40
C LYS A 69 -19.93 26.16 0.91
N ASP A 70 -18.79 25.57 0.57
CA ASP A 70 -18.40 25.34 -0.82
C ASP A 70 -18.96 24.02 -1.36
N ASP A 71 -19.07 23.93 -2.69
CA ASP A 71 -19.35 22.66 -3.36
C ASP A 71 -18.09 21.77 -3.32
N ILE A 72 -18.31 20.46 -3.43
CA ILE A 72 -17.24 19.46 -3.38
C ILE A 72 -17.18 18.70 -4.68
N LEU A 73 -15.97 18.45 -5.15
CA LEU A 73 -15.68 17.51 -6.22
C LEU A 73 -14.91 16.33 -5.65
N VAL A 74 -15.41 15.12 -5.89
CA VAL A 74 -14.63 13.89 -5.77
C VAL A 74 -14.07 13.58 -7.15
N GLY A 75 -12.75 13.72 -7.31
CA GLY A 75 -12.01 13.32 -8.50
C GLY A 75 -11.48 11.90 -8.35
N VAL A 76 -11.51 11.11 -9.42
CA VAL A 76 -10.95 9.76 -9.43
C VAL A 76 -9.97 9.63 -10.59
N GLU A 77 -8.76 9.22 -10.24
CA GLU A 77 -7.70 8.78 -11.13
C GLU A 77 -7.40 7.31 -10.85
N ILE A 78 -7.24 6.51 -11.90
CA ILE A 78 -6.84 5.10 -11.80
C ILE A 78 -5.72 4.88 -12.78
N ASP A 79 -4.62 4.27 -12.33
CA ASP A 79 -3.43 4.01 -13.14
C ASP A 79 -2.86 5.25 -13.82
N GLY A 80 -2.96 6.41 -13.17
CA GLY A 80 -2.53 7.70 -13.72
C GLY A 80 -3.48 8.35 -14.72
N ALA A 81 -4.63 7.72 -15.01
CA ALA A 81 -5.63 8.26 -15.91
C ALA A 81 -6.87 8.78 -15.15
N ARG A 82 -7.29 10.02 -15.42
CA ARG A 82 -8.52 10.57 -14.85
C ARG A 82 -9.74 9.86 -15.43
N VAL A 83 -10.41 9.05 -14.63
CA VAL A 83 -11.53 8.19 -15.09
C VAL A 83 -12.90 8.81 -14.85
N ARG A 84 -13.06 9.58 -13.77
CA ARG A 84 -14.36 10.14 -13.38
C ARG A 84 -14.23 11.26 -12.35
N GLY A 85 -15.34 11.96 -12.14
CA GLY A 85 -15.57 12.69 -10.90
C GLY A 85 -17.06 12.86 -10.64
N CYS A 86 -17.41 13.13 -9.39
CA CYS A 86 -18.78 13.46 -9.00
C CYS A 86 -18.80 14.72 -8.13
N PHE A 87 -19.89 15.48 -8.23
CA PHE A 87 -20.07 16.69 -7.46
C PHE A 87 -21.04 16.44 -6.31
N GLN A 88 -20.75 17.06 -5.18
CA GLN A 88 -21.72 17.31 -4.13
C GLN A 88 -21.94 18.80 -3.99
N ARG A 89 -23.17 19.25 -4.28
CA ARG A 89 -23.54 20.64 -4.06
C ARG A 89 -23.71 20.91 -2.59
N HIS A 90 -23.26 22.07 -2.13
CA HIS A 90 -23.72 22.59 -0.87
C HIS A 90 -25.21 22.92 -1.00
N ALA A 91 -26.07 22.12 -0.37
CA ALA A 91 -27.50 22.40 -0.36
C ALA A 91 -27.76 23.71 0.42
N LYS A 92 -28.60 24.60 -0.11
CA LYS A 92 -29.11 25.77 0.65
C LYS A 92 -30.03 25.37 1.82
N SER A 93 -30.41 24.09 1.91
CA SER A 93 -31.36 23.55 2.88
C SER A 93 -30.68 23.09 4.17
N LYS A 94 -31.26 23.48 5.31
CA LYS A 94 -30.75 23.51 6.70
C LYS A 94 -30.28 22.19 7.34
N LYS A 95 -29.99 21.12 6.61
CA LYS A 95 -29.53 19.87 7.25
C LYS A 95 -28.22 19.40 6.63
N SER A 96 -27.21 19.34 7.49
CA SER A 96 -25.93 18.64 7.33
C SER A 96 -26.12 17.12 7.16
N ALA A 97 -26.99 16.72 6.23
CA ALA A 97 -27.34 15.32 6.01
C ALA A 97 -26.14 14.60 5.37
N PRO A 98 -25.78 13.40 5.86
CA PRO A 98 -24.77 12.58 5.24
C PRO A 98 -25.02 12.42 3.74
N TRP A 99 -23.94 12.46 2.97
CA TRP A 99 -23.97 12.24 1.54
C TRP A 99 -23.09 11.04 1.20
N SER A 100 -23.52 10.25 0.21
CA SER A 100 -22.74 9.14 -0.33
C SER A 100 -22.96 9.07 -1.83
N LYS A 101 -21.90 8.78 -2.58
CA LYS A 101 -21.96 8.48 -4.02
C LYS A 101 -21.16 7.24 -4.36
N ILE A 102 -21.73 6.47 -5.28
CA ILE A 102 -21.08 5.35 -5.95
C ILE A 102 -20.54 5.83 -7.29
N ILE A 103 -19.30 5.47 -7.56
CA ILE A 103 -18.59 5.70 -8.80
C ILE A 103 -18.30 4.31 -9.38
N GLU A 104 -19.18 3.88 -10.29
CA GLU A 104 -19.25 2.51 -10.79
C GLU A 104 -18.40 2.25 -12.04
N GLY A 105 -17.78 3.28 -12.63
CA GLY A 105 -17.02 3.11 -13.85
C GLY A 105 -16.48 4.40 -14.47
N ALA A 106 -15.59 4.25 -15.44
CA ALA A 106 -15.00 5.35 -16.19
C ALA A 106 -16.03 5.99 -17.11
N SER A 107 -16.03 7.34 -17.18
CA SER A 107 -16.90 8.05 -18.11
C SER A 107 -16.13 8.57 -19.31
N GLY A 108 -16.75 8.50 -20.48
CA GLY A 108 -16.24 9.14 -21.68
C GLY A 108 -17.26 9.19 -22.80
N LEU A 109 -16.83 9.63 -23.98
CA LEU A 109 -17.60 9.56 -25.21
C LEU A 109 -17.26 8.29 -26.00
N ASN A 110 -18.28 7.63 -26.55
CA ASN A 110 -18.10 6.56 -27.53
C ASN A 110 -17.90 7.14 -28.95
N GLY A 111 -17.67 6.27 -29.94
CA GLY A 111 -17.45 6.67 -31.34
C GLY A 111 -18.61 7.46 -31.97
N ALA A 112 -19.83 7.31 -31.44
CA ALA A 112 -21.01 8.06 -31.86
C ALA A 112 -21.22 9.38 -31.09
N GLY A 113 -20.26 9.80 -30.27
CA GLY A 113 -20.36 11.01 -29.44
C GLY A 113 -21.36 10.91 -28.29
N ARG A 114 -21.85 9.70 -27.97
CA ARG A 114 -22.72 9.47 -26.82
C ARG A 114 -21.89 9.20 -25.59
N ARG A 115 -22.33 9.74 -24.45
CA ARG A 115 -21.66 9.50 -23.17
C ARG A 115 -21.87 8.07 -22.73
N THR A 116 -20.82 7.42 -22.26
CA THR A 116 -20.86 6.05 -21.71
C THR A 116 -20.26 5.98 -20.31
N ILE A 117 -20.64 4.93 -19.59
CA ILE A 117 -19.94 4.43 -18.40
C ILE A 117 -19.46 3.01 -18.66
N SER A 118 -18.18 2.78 -18.45
CA SER A 118 -17.56 1.46 -18.51
C SER A 118 -17.13 1.04 -17.10
N ALA A 119 -17.59 -0.13 -16.64
CA ALA A 119 -17.27 -0.64 -15.31
C ALA A 119 -15.76 -0.78 -15.12
N PHE A 120 -15.28 -0.56 -13.89
CA PHE A 120 -13.88 -0.82 -13.55
C PHE A 120 -13.67 -2.30 -13.31
N LYS A 121 -12.60 -2.87 -13.87
CA LYS A 121 -12.25 -4.27 -13.69
C LYS A 121 -10.76 -4.42 -13.48
N PHE A 122 -10.36 -5.14 -12.44
CA PHE A 122 -8.95 -5.51 -12.26
C PHE A 122 -8.54 -6.48 -13.35
N THR A 123 -7.33 -6.31 -13.86
CA THR A 123 -6.73 -7.21 -14.85
C THR A 123 -5.32 -7.55 -14.41
N ALA A 124 -4.92 -8.81 -14.56
CA ALA A 124 -3.53 -9.20 -14.34
C ALA A 124 -2.67 -8.57 -15.44
N VAL A 125 -1.46 -8.15 -15.08
CA VAL A 125 -0.49 -7.61 -16.02
C VAL A 125 0.66 -8.60 -16.13
N GLU A 126 0.98 -8.99 -17.35
CA GLU A 126 2.08 -9.88 -17.65
C GLU A 126 3.40 -9.10 -17.64
N ILE A 127 4.37 -9.60 -16.88
CA ILE A 127 5.71 -9.01 -16.80
C ILE A 127 6.62 -9.79 -17.72
N VAL A 128 7.18 -9.11 -18.72
CA VAL A 128 7.96 -9.74 -19.79
C VAL A 128 9.37 -9.17 -19.82
N GLU A 129 10.37 -10.03 -19.96
CA GLU A 129 11.73 -9.61 -20.25
C GLU A 129 11.83 -9.05 -21.68
N THR A 130 12.40 -7.86 -21.82
CA THR A 130 12.62 -7.26 -23.14
C THR A 130 13.90 -6.45 -23.16
N THR A 131 14.52 -6.41 -24.33
CA THR A 131 15.72 -5.61 -24.62
C THR A 131 15.41 -4.38 -25.47
N ASP A 132 14.18 -4.22 -25.94
CA ASP A 132 13.74 -3.05 -26.71
C ASP A 132 13.66 -1.82 -25.80
N LYS A 133 14.60 -0.89 -26.02
CA LYS A 133 14.69 0.37 -25.26
C LYS A 133 13.45 1.23 -25.40
N ALA A 134 12.85 1.33 -26.59
CA ALA A 134 11.68 2.16 -26.83
C ALA A 134 10.45 1.62 -26.07
N LYS A 135 10.30 0.29 -26.04
CA LYS A 135 9.28 -0.36 -25.23
C LYS A 135 9.51 -0.11 -23.73
N ILE A 136 10.75 -0.26 -23.24
CA ILE A 136 11.08 -0.05 -21.82
C ILE A 136 10.74 1.39 -21.39
N GLU A 137 11.10 2.41 -22.16
CA GLU A 137 10.81 3.82 -21.80
C GLU A 137 9.31 4.10 -21.75
N LYS A 138 8.57 3.59 -22.74
CA LYS A 138 7.11 3.70 -22.78
C LYS A 138 6.45 2.99 -21.59
N ASP A 139 6.89 1.77 -21.30
CA ASP A 139 6.39 0.96 -20.19
C ASP A 139 6.75 1.56 -18.83
N THR A 140 7.91 2.21 -18.70
CA THR A 140 8.31 2.93 -17.48
C THR A 140 7.37 4.10 -17.21
N THR A 141 7.01 4.84 -18.25
CA THR A 141 6.05 5.95 -18.14
C THR A 141 4.65 5.45 -17.81
N ALA A 142 4.19 4.39 -18.49
CA ALA A 142 2.85 3.82 -18.30
C ALA A 142 2.70 3.13 -16.94
N SER A 143 3.76 2.52 -16.42
CA SER A 143 3.75 1.82 -15.12
C SER A 143 3.93 2.75 -13.92
N ALA A 144 4.30 4.03 -14.13
CA ALA A 144 4.61 4.97 -13.06
C ALA A 144 3.52 5.08 -11.99
N LYS A 145 2.23 5.08 -12.39
CA LYS A 145 1.08 5.11 -11.48
C LYS A 145 0.20 3.86 -11.56
N LEU A 146 0.65 2.83 -12.27
CA LEU A 146 -0.08 1.58 -12.40
C LEU A 146 -0.25 0.91 -11.04
N GLY A 147 -1.41 0.31 -10.82
CA GLY A 147 -1.71 -0.33 -9.55
C GLY A 147 -2.18 0.66 -8.49
N GLU A 148 -2.62 1.86 -8.87
CA GLU A 148 -3.08 2.89 -7.93
C GLU A 148 -4.48 3.41 -8.30
N ILE A 149 -5.36 3.47 -7.31
CA ILE A 149 -6.63 4.20 -7.36
C ILE A 149 -6.47 5.43 -6.47
N CYS A 150 -6.46 6.62 -7.07
CA CYS A 150 -6.34 7.89 -6.37
C CYS A 150 -7.69 8.61 -6.37
N VAL A 151 -8.21 8.88 -5.17
CA VAL A 151 -9.45 9.61 -4.95
C VAL A 151 -9.15 10.91 -4.23
N GLU A 152 -9.43 12.03 -4.89
CA GLU A 152 -9.11 13.37 -4.40
C GLU A 152 -10.37 14.18 -4.16
N ILE A 153 -10.37 14.93 -3.07
CA ILE A 153 -11.49 15.75 -2.63
C ILE A 153 -11.11 17.22 -2.78
N PHE A 154 -11.89 17.97 -3.56
CA PHE A 154 -11.60 19.38 -3.84
C PHE A 154 -12.75 20.28 -3.42
N ARG A 155 -12.43 21.49 -2.96
CA ARG A 155 -13.38 22.60 -2.91
C ARG A 155 -13.51 23.21 -4.29
N VAL A 156 -14.75 23.32 -4.75
CA VAL A 156 -15.05 23.85 -6.07
C VAL A 156 -16.24 24.78 -6.03
N LYS A 157 -16.34 25.62 -7.07
CA LYS A 157 -17.58 26.29 -7.45
C LYS A 157 -18.16 25.59 -8.67
N ILE A 158 -19.38 25.06 -8.56
CA ILE A 158 -20.03 24.39 -9.69
C ILE A 158 -20.65 25.45 -10.61
N LEU A 159 -20.24 25.44 -11.87
CA LEU A 159 -20.67 26.39 -12.89
C LEU A 159 -21.74 25.78 -13.82
N GLY A 160 -21.99 26.43 -14.95
CA GLY A 160 -22.96 26.04 -15.97
C GLY A 160 -22.73 24.64 -16.57
N ARG A 161 -23.72 24.15 -17.32
CA ARG A 161 -23.60 22.89 -18.07
C ARG A 161 -22.59 23.03 -19.21
N THR A 162 -21.94 21.94 -19.56
CA THR A 162 -21.05 21.84 -20.71
C THR A 162 -21.14 20.47 -21.37
N LYS A 163 -20.68 20.39 -22.61
CA LYS A 163 -20.61 19.14 -23.37
C LYS A 163 -19.39 18.33 -22.89
N PRO A 164 -19.50 16.99 -22.78
CA PRO A 164 -18.32 16.15 -22.60
C PRO A 164 -17.36 16.34 -23.77
N LYS A 165 -16.06 16.26 -23.48
CA LYS A 165 -15.00 16.25 -24.50
C LYS A 165 -14.14 14.99 -24.41
N ASP A 166 -14.06 14.39 -23.23
CA ASP A 166 -13.12 13.32 -22.94
C ASP A 166 -13.61 11.98 -23.50
N LYS A 167 -12.70 11.25 -24.15
CA LYS A 167 -12.90 9.84 -24.51
C LYS A 167 -12.78 8.98 -23.26
N VAL A 168 -13.31 7.76 -23.32
CA VAL A 168 -13.05 6.78 -22.26
C VAL A 168 -11.53 6.55 -22.18
N PRO A 169 -10.92 6.59 -20.99
CA PRO A 169 -9.50 6.30 -20.84
C PRO A 169 -9.15 4.92 -21.39
N LYS A 170 -7.91 4.77 -21.85
CA LYS A 170 -7.38 3.45 -22.20
C LYS A 170 -7.12 2.68 -20.91
N GLY A 171 -7.46 1.39 -20.90
CA GLY A 171 -7.09 0.51 -19.80
C GLY A 171 -5.58 0.29 -19.73
N ALA A 172 -5.14 -0.32 -18.63
CA ALA A 172 -3.76 -0.75 -18.45
C ALA A 172 -3.28 -1.63 -19.61
N ALA A 173 -1.98 -1.58 -19.87
CA ALA A 173 -1.35 -2.49 -20.82
C ALA A 173 -1.41 -3.92 -20.30
N SER A 174 -1.64 -4.89 -21.20
CA SER A 174 -1.66 -6.31 -20.86
C SER A 174 -0.27 -6.83 -20.50
N GLU A 175 0.78 -6.25 -21.09
CA GLU A 175 2.17 -6.64 -20.93
C GLU A 175 3.04 -5.43 -20.61
N ILE A 176 3.98 -5.59 -19.69
CA ILE A 176 4.92 -4.55 -19.26
C ILE A 176 6.33 -5.13 -19.14
N ALA A 177 7.32 -4.38 -19.58
CA ALA A 177 8.72 -4.73 -19.42
C ALA A 177 9.11 -4.90 -17.94
N GLU A 178 9.80 -5.99 -17.59
CA GLU A 178 10.27 -6.22 -16.21
C GLU A 178 11.12 -5.06 -15.69
N LYS A 179 11.98 -4.50 -16.55
CA LYS A 179 12.83 -3.34 -16.22
C LYS A 179 12.03 -2.09 -15.84
N ALA A 180 10.79 -1.95 -16.32
CA ALA A 180 9.92 -0.82 -16.00
C ALA A 180 9.27 -0.95 -14.61
N VAL A 181 9.08 -2.16 -14.10
CA VAL A 181 8.40 -2.44 -12.82
C VAL A 181 9.36 -2.85 -11.70
N LYS A 182 10.66 -2.96 -12.00
CA LYS A 182 11.66 -3.47 -11.05
C LYS A 182 11.60 -2.72 -9.71
N GLY A 183 11.50 -3.48 -8.61
CA GLY A 183 11.40 -2.97 -7.25
C GLY A 183 9.99 -2.55 -6.81
N ARG A 184 9.02 -2.51 -7.72
CA ARG A 184 7.61 -2.21 -7.44
C ARG A 184 6.86 -3.49 -7.74
N ALA A 185 6.46 -4.26 -6.74
CA ALA A 185 5.81 -5.57 -6.91
C ALA A 185 4.41 -5.47 -7.56
N LEU A 186 4.33 -4.88 -8.75
CA LEU A 186 3.14 -4.68 -9.56
C LEU A 186 2.69 -6.03 -10.10
N SER A 187 1.38 -6.20 -10.22
CA SER A 187 0.76 -7.46 -10.66
C SER A 187 -0.55 -7.25 -11.42
N HIS A 188 -1.20 -6.11 -11.18
CA HIS A 188 -2.50 -5.81 -11.73
C HIS A 188 -2.56 -4.38 -12.24
N GLY A 189 -3.42 -4.17 -13.22
CA GLY A 189 -3.88 -2.88 -13.72
C GLY A 189 -5.41 -2.83 -13.75
N THR A 190 -5.96 -1.76 -14.32
CA THR A 190 -7.41 -1.61 -14.51
C THR A 190 -7.77 -1.59 -16.00
N THR A 191 -8.79 -2.37 -16.35
CA THR A 191 -9.47 -2.31 -17.65
C THR A 191 -10.89 -1.79 -17.47
N PHE A 192 -11.50 -1.40 -18.58
CA PHE A 192 -12.84 -0.83 -18.59
C PHE A 192 -13.78 -1.73 -19.40
N GLY A 193 -14.87 -2.17 -18.77
CA GLY A 193 -15.88 -3.02 -19.40
C GLY A 193 -16.65 -2.34 -20.54
N PRO A 194 -17.63 -3.04 -21.15
CA PRO A 194 -18.46 -2.46 -22.19
C PRO A 194 -19.21 -1.21 -21.70
N GLY A 195 -19.16 -0.15 -22.50
CA GLY A 195 -19.74 1.15 -22.13
C GLY A 195 -21.26 1.17 -22.24
N LYS A 196 -21.94 1.45 -21.13
CA LYS A 196 -23.40 1.69 -21.09
C LYS A 196 -23.69 3.16 -21.36
N VAL A 197 -24.59 3.45 -22.31
CA VAL A 197 -24.94 4.83 -22.69
C VAL A 197 -25.66 5.55 -21.55
N LEU A 198 -25.27 6.80 -21.28
CA LEU A 198 -25.92 7.67 -20.32
C LEU A 198 -26.41 8.98 -20.94
N SER A 199 -27.58 9.42 -20.49
CA SER A 199 -28.08 10.78 -20.70
C SER A 199 -27.68 11.66 -19.52
N THR A 200 -26.46 12.20 -19.50
CA THR A 200 -26.04 13.09 -18.42
C THR A 200 -25.12 14.21 -18.92
N SER A 201 -25.52 15.45 -18.67
CA SER A 201 -24.69 16.64 -18.93
C SER A 201 -23.52 16.76 -17.94
N ILE A 202 -22.39 17.32 -18.37
CA ILE A 202 -21.27 17.68 -17.48
C ILE A 202 -21.46 19.11 -16.98
N ARG A 203 -20.91 19.42 -15.80
CA ARG A 203 -20.84 20.78 -15.26
C ARG A 203 -19.41 21.29 -15.36
N LYS A 204 -19.25 22.56 -15.70
CA LYS A 204 -17.99 23.28 -15.50
C LYS A 204 -17.75 23.44 -14.00
N LYS A 205 -16.48 23.58 -13.62
CA LYS A 205 -16.05 23.78 -12.24
C LYS A 205 -14.89 24.75 -12.20
N GLU A 206 -14.73 25.41 -11.07
CA GLU A 206 -13.58 26.24 -10.73
C GLU A 206 -13.03 25.72 -9.40
N TYR A 207 -11.73 25.44 -9.34
CA TYR A 207 -11.05 24.99 -8.14
C TYR A 207 -10.79 26.19 -7.24
N LEU A 208 -11.30 26.17 -6.02
CA LEU A 208 -11.19 27.32 -5.11
C LEU A 208 -9.80 27.43 -4.48
N ASP A 209 -9.11 26.30 -4.32
CA ASP A 209 -7.76 26.24 -3.72
C ASP A 209 -6.65 26.10 -4.78
N GLY A 210 -7.01 25.75 -6.01
CA GLY A 210 -6.10 25.22 -7.03
C GLY A 210 -6.37 23.75 -7.35
N ASN A 211 -5.97 23.30 -8.55
CA ASN A 211 -6.16 21.91 -8.97
C ASN A 211 -5.15 20.95 -8.33
N ASP A 212 -4.03 21.45 -7.82
CA ASP A 212 -2.95 20.64 -7.24
C ASP A 212 -2.99 20.64 -5.70
N THR A 213 -4.05 21.20 -5.12
CA THR A 213 -4.22 21.40 -3.69
C THR A 213 -5.56 20.81 -3.21
N PRO A 214 -5.73 19.47 -3.27
CA PRO A 214 -6.91 18.83 -2.72
C PRO A 214 -7.01 19.06 -1.20
N LEU A 215 -8.23 18.96 -0.67
CA LEU A 215 -8.49 18.89 0.77
C LEU A 215 -7.97 17.58 1.36
N ALA A 216 -8.17 16.48 0.62
CA ALA A 216 -7.80 15.13 1.01
C ALA A 216 -7.51 14.30 -0.24
N ARG A 217 -6.55 13.38 -0.11
CA ARG A 217 -6.14 12.43 -1.14
C ARG A 217 -6.09 11.03 -0.53
N PHE A 218 -6.86 10.13 -1.09
CA PHE A 218 -6.90 8.72 -0.70
C PHE A 218 -6.27 7.90 -1.83
N VAL A 219 -5.19 7.19 -1.53
CA VAL A 219 -4.48 6.35 -2.49
C VAL A 219 -4.67 4.89 -2.08
N PHE A 220 -5.28 4.11 -2.95
CA PHE A 220 -5.39 2.66 -2.77
C PHE A 220 -4.42 1.98 -3.74
N ARG A 221 -3.34 1.43 -3.20
CA ARG A 221 -2.37 0.63 -3.96
C ARG A 221 -2.86 -0.81 -4.02
N TYR A 222 -3.31 -1.23 -5.18
CA TYR A 222 -3.91 -2.55 -5.35
C TYR A 222 -2.90 -3.55 -5.93
N ARG A 223 -2.81 -4.74 -5.33
CA ARG A 223 -1.83 -5.77 -5.67
C ARG A 223 -2.45 -7.15 -5.53
N SER A 224 -1.93 -8.14 -6.23
CA SER A 224 -2.30 -9.54 -5.98
C SER A 224 -1.97 -9.92 -4.53
N LYS A 225 -2.67 -10.93 -3.99
CA LYS A 225 -2.38 -11.45 -2.66
C LYS A 225 -0.92 -11.89 -2.48
N ASP A 226 -0.36 -12.50 -3.51
CA ASP A 226 1.05 -12.92 -3.51
C ASP A 226 2.00 -11.72 -3.48
N ALA A 227 1.71 -10.66 -4.24
CA ALA A 227 2.48 -9.43 -4.21
C ALA A 227 2.39 -8.72 -2.84
N LEU A 228 1.21 -8.70 -2.20
CA LEU A 228 1.06 -8.16 -0.84
C LEU A 228 1.90 -8.95 0.19
N ARG A 229 1.98 -10.28 0.06
CA ARG A 229 2.86 -11.13 0.90
C ARG A 229 4.33 -10.84 0.66
N LYS A 230 4.75 -10.68 -0.59
CA LYS A 230 6.13 -10.36 -0.97
C LYS A 230 6.56 -8.99 -0.44
N LEU A 231 5.63 -8.03 -0.41
CA LEU A 231 5.82 -6.70 0.18
C LEU A 231 5.73 -6.70 1.71
N LEU A 232 5.44 -7.84 2.36
CA LEU A 232 5.25 -7.97 3.81
C LEU A 232 4.11 -7.10 4.38
N ILE A 233 3.21 -6.63 3.53
CA ILE A 233 2.00 -5.89 3.94
C ILE A 233 1.02 -6.81 4.64
N ILE A 234 0.95 -8.07 4.17
CA ILE A 234 0.20 -9.14 4.83
C ILE A 234 1.16 -10.27 5.23
N PRO A 235 0.83 -11.03 6.29
CA PRO A 235 1.67 -12.15 6.72
C PRO A 235 1.95 -13.12 5.57
N ARG A 236 3.22 -13.52 5.46
CA ARG A 236 3.60 -14.62 4.57
C ARG A 236 2.83 -15.87 4.99
N SER A 237 2.41 -16.66 4.01
CA SER A 237 1.97 -18.03 4.31
C SER A 237 3.09 -18.71 5.10
N PRO A 238 2.79 -19.40 6.21
CA PRO A 238 3.80 -20.13 6.95
C PRO A 238 4.52 -21.03 5.94
N SER A 239 5.85 -20.99 5.97
CA SER A 239 6.64 -21.99 5.25
C SER A 239 6.13 -23.36 5.68
N PRO A 240 5.93 -24.32 4.75
CA PRO A 240 5.60 -25.69 5.12
C PRO A 240 6.57 -26.12 6.22
N ASP A 241 6.06 -26.71 7.31
CA ASP A 241 6.92 -27.24 8.35
C ASP A 241 7.94 -28.16 7.67
N PRO A 242 9.26 -28.01 7.90
CA PRO A 242 10.24 -28.95 7.38
C PRO A 242 9.85 -30.40 7.67
N PHE A 243 9.17 -30.66 8.79
CA PHE A 243 8.61 -31.96 9.13
C PHE A 243 7.51 -32.43 8.18
N ASP A 244 6.70 -31.52 7.65
CA ASP A 244 5.68 -31.81 6.64
C ASP A 244 6.24 -32.00 5.23
N ALA A 245 7.46 -31.52 4.97
CA ALA A 245 8.18 -31.81 3.74
C ALA A 245 8.86 -33.18 3.73
N LEU A 246 9.06 -33.80 4.91
CA LEU A 246 9.62 -35.15 5.02
C LEU A 246 8.63 -36.20 4.51
N SER A 247 9.15 -37.21 3.82
CA SER A 247 8.40 -38.41 3.48
C SER A 247 7.94 -39.15 4.75
N ALA A 248 6.89 -39.96 4.64
CA ALA A 248 6.39 -40.74 5.78
C ALA A 248 7.49 -41.61 6.42
N ALA A 249 8.41 -42.15 5.61
CA ALA A 249 9.55 -42.94 6.07
C ALA A 249 10.57 -42.10 6.86
N GLU A 250 10.86 -40.87 6.42
CA GLU A 250 11.77 -39.96 7.13
C GLU A 250 11.15 -39.47 8.45
N ARG A 251 9.85 -39.16 8.45
CA ARG A 251 9.13 -38.80 9.70
C ARG A 251 9.14 -39.94 10.71
N GLU A 252 8.93 -41.17 10.25
CA GLU A 252 8.96 -42.35 11.11
C GLU A 252 10.38 -42.62 11.64
N SER A 253 11.42 -42.46 10.81
CA SER A 253 12.81 -42.57 11.24
C SER A 253 13.15 -41.53 12.31
N LEU A 254 12.76 -40.27 12.11
CA LEU A 254 12.98 -39.19 13.08
C LEU A 254 12.23 -39.45 14.41
N ALA A 255 11.00 -39.97 14.34
CA ALA A 255 10.20 -40.31 15.51
C ALA A 255 10.82 -41.46 16.30
N ARG A 256 11.35 -42.49 15.61
CA ARG A 256 12.07 -43.61 16.22
C ARG A 256 13.36 -43.14 16.90
N GLU A 257 14.13 -42.29 16.23
CA GLU A 257 15.37 -41.72 16.78
C GLU A 257 15.09 -40.84 18.02
N ALA A 258 14.07 -39.98 17.96
CA ALA A 258 13.65 -39.16 19.10
C ALA A 258 13.17 -39.99 20.30
N PHE A 259 12.47 -41.10 20.04
CA PHE A 259 12.02 -42.03 21.07
C PHE A 259 13.20 -42.77 21.72
N GLN A 260 14.16 -43.24 20.93
CA GLN A 260 15.38 -43.88 21.44
C GLN A 260 16.25 -42.91 22.25
N ASN A 261 16.40 -41.66 21.80
CA ASN A 261 17.14 -40.64 22.56
C ASN A 261 16.47 -40.25 23.88
N ARG A 262 15.14 -40.40 24.00
CA ARG A 262 14.42 -40.21 25.28
C ARG A 262 14.49 -41.43 26.20
N GLN A 263 14.70 -42.63 25.65
CA GLN A 263 14.88 -43.87 26.40
C GLN A 263 16.34 -44.21 26.70
N GLY A 264 17.30 -43.48 26.11
CA GLY A 264 18.69 -43.54 26.49
C GLY A 264 18.88 -43.23 27.97
N PRO A 265 19.87 -43.86 28.65
CA PRO A 265 20.08 -43.64 30.08
C PRO A 265 20.29 -42.16 30.36
N LYS A 266 19.52 -41.60 31.32
CA LYS A 266 19.78 -40.27 31.89
C LYS A 266 21.27 -40.22 32.21
N ARG A 267 22.02 -39.29 31.58
CA ARG A 267 23.39 -39.00 32.01
C ARG A 267 23.33 -38.64 33.50
N GLU A 268 23.94 -39.47 34.32
CA GLU A 268 24.06 -39.23 35.75
C GLU A 268 24.77 -37.88 35.98
N PRO A 269 24.28 -37.03 36.90
CA PRO A 269 24.98 -35.82 37.28
C PRO A 269 26.17 -36.21 38.15
N GLY A 270 27.33 -36.49 37.55
CA GLY A 270 28.43 -36.99 38.38
C GLY A 270 29.76 -37.32 37.74
N ILE A 271 30.13 -36.77 36.58
CA ILE A 271 31.53 -36.89 36.11
C ILE A 271 32.02 -35.51 35.69
N LYS A 272 32.85 -34.94 36.56
CA LYS A 272 33.65 -33.75 36.28
C LYS A 272 34.43 -34.02 35.00
N ALA A 273 34.21 -33.20 33.98
CA ALA A 273 35.17 -33.11 32.89
C ALA A 273 36.50 -32.65 33.51
N GLU A 274 37.46 -33.56 33.61
CA GLU A 274 38.84 -33.21 33.88
C GLU A 274 39.27 -32.23 32.79
N ARG A 275 39.43 -30.97 33.18
CA ARG A 275 40.17 -29.97 32.42
C ARG A 275 41.56 -30.53 32.22
N THR A 276 41.82 -31.06 31.04
CA THR A 276 43.17 -31.29 30.57
C THR A 276 43.90 -29.95 30.56
N VAL A 277 44.89 -29.88 31.44
CA VAL A 277 45.79 -28.77 31.70
C VAL A 277 46.47 -28.35 30.39
N LYS A 278 46.15 -27.16 29.86
CA LYS A 278 47.05 -26.47 28.95
C LYS A 278 48.16 -25.82 29.77
N ARG A 279 49.27 -26.54 29.82
CA ARG A 279 50.55 -26.15 30.39
C ARG A 279 51.09 -24.95 29.61
N GLU A 280 51.18 -23.78 30.26
CA GLU A 280 52.01 -22.69 29.77
C GLU A 280 53.48 -23.04 30.01
N ARG A 281 54.31 -22.98 28.97
CA ARG A 281 55.72 -22.64 29.15
C ARG A 281 56.22 -21.77 27.99
N SER A 282 56.77 -20.66 28.42
CA SER A 282 57.25 -19.46 27.76
C SER A 282 58.60 -19.62 27.05
N ASN A 283 58.84 -18.66 26.15
CA ASN A 283 60.14 -18.10 25.70
C ASN A 283 61.03 -19.02 24.85
N SER A 284 61.72 -18.57 23.80
CA SER A 284 62.08 -17.24 23.23
C SER A 284 62.51 -17.53 21.76
N ASP A 285 62.60 -16.62 20.79
CA ASP A 285 63.34 -15.35 20.73
C ASP A 285 62.88 -14.48 19.54
N ALA A 286 62.93 -13.16 19.78
CA ALA A 286 63.17 -11.96 18.94
C ALA A 286 63.19 -12.08 17.39
N VAL A 287 62.76 -11.10 16.58
CA VAL A 287 63.04 -9.63 16.53
C VAL A 287 61.96 -8.99 15.63
N ASP A 288 61.17 -8.01 16.07
CA ASP A 288 61.35 -6.54 16.00
C ASP A 288 61.56 -5.92 14.60
N LEU A 289 60.58 -5.10 14.13
CA LEU A 289 60.71 -3.63 13.96
C LEU A 289 59.64 -3.04 13.01
N THR A 290 59.04 -1.94 13.49
CA THR A 290 58.14 -0.95 12.82
C THR A 290 56.65 -1.32 12.74
N GLY A 291 55.66 -0.55 13.25
CA GLY A 291 55.62 0.72 13.98
C GLY A 291 54.16 1.22 14.08
N ALA A 292 53.83 1.81 15.24
CA ALA A 292 52.65 2.63 15.59
C ALA A 292 51.29 1.96 15.95
N ALA A 293 50.85 2.24 17.17
CA ALA A 293 49.69 1.68 17.89
C ALA A 293 48.47 2.63 17.97
N PRO A 294 47.24 2.12 18.16
CA PRO A 294 46.10 2.92 18.65
C PRO A 294 45.75 2.61 20.12
N LYS A 295 45.45 3.68 20.89
CA LYS A 295 45.08 3.67 22.31
C LYS A 295 43.63 3.19 22.55
N SER A 296 43.43 2.42 23.63
CA SER A 296 42.16 1.85 24.09
C SER A 296 41.18 2.89 24.66
N LYS A 297 39.89 2.79 24.31
CA LYS A 297 38.78 3.51 24.98
C LYS A 297 38.20 2.66 26.11
N GLN A 298 38.23 3.16 27.34
CA GLN A 298 37.51 2.60 28.49
C GLN A 298 36.04 3.04 28.48
N ARG A 299 35.11 2.10 28.71
CA ARG A 299 33.67 2.34 28.93
C ARG A 299 33.46 2.76 30.40
N LYS A 300 32.87 3.94 30.62
CA LYS A 300 32.31 4.36 31.92
C LYS A 300 30.85 3.93 32.00
N THR A 301 30.53 3.10 32.98
CA THR A 301 29.17 2.84 33.48
C THR A 301 28.87 3.84 34.60
N SER A 302 27.84 4.68 34.44
CA SER A 302 27.31 5.51 35.54
C SER A 302 26.28 4.69 36.33
N MET A 303 26.50 4.52 37.62
CA MET A 303 25.46 4.14 38.58
C MET A 303 24.89 5.44 39.18
N GLU A 304 23.57 5.59 39.14
CA GLU A 304 22.84 6.66 39.84
C GLU A 304 22.86 6.38 41.35
N ALA A 305 23.14 7.44 42.13
CA ALA A 305 23.14 7.40 43.59
C ALA A 305 21.71 7.57 44.15
N PRO A 306 21.39 6.98 45.32
CA PRO A 306 20.05 7.04 45.91
C PRO A 306 19.76 8.41 46.55
N ILE A 307 18.50 8.82 46.43
CA ILE A 307 17.91 10.05 46.99
C ILE A 307 17.83 9.93 48.51
N ASP A 308 18.39 10.92 49.20
CA ASP A 308 18.34 11.10 50.66
C ASP A 308 17.18 12.04 51.02
N LEU A 309 16.41 11.67 52.05
CA LEU A 309 15.21 12.37 52.55
C LEU A 309 15.37 12.58 54.06
N THR A 310 15.98 13.69 54.45
CA THR A 310 15.94 14.38 55.77
C THR A 310 16.56 15.78 55.56
N ASP A 311 16.15 16.93 56.12
CA ASP A 311 15.02 17.40 56.92
C ASP A 311 14.93 18.94 56.71
N ASP A 312 13.82 19.52 57.19
CA ASP A 312 13.38 20.94 57.28
C ASP A 312 12.62 21.59 56.11
#